data_AF-A0A2V6S1S4-F1
#
_entry.id   AF-A0A2V6S1S4-F1
#
_cell.length_a   1.000
_cell.length_b   1.000
_cell.length_c   1.000
_cell.angle_alpha   90.00
_cell.angle_beta   90.00
_cell.angle_gamma   90.00
#
_symmetry.space_group_name_H-M   'P 1'
#
loop_
_entity.id
_entity.type
_entity.pdbx_description
1 polymer ?
#
loop_
_entity_poly.entity_id
_entity_poly.type
_entity_poly.pdbx_seq_one_letter_code
_entity_poly.pdbx_strand_id
1 'polypeptide(L)'
;MTIASANQIALGRLTGAEPILIDCGPARTVMGLTGRTVLHAGPPLGWETACETMKAAILCAIRYEGWAADDAEALDLLVKGEVEIAPCHAAGAAGPMTGMVTPSMPVFLVEERRSGGRAFATVNEGLGKVLRFGANDPSVIERLRWIEGEAGPLLGAAIQASGG
;
A
#
# COMPACT_ATOMS: atom_id res chain seq x y z
N MET A 1 18.18 31.42 -5.80
CA MET A 1 17.93 30.32 -6.76
C MET A 1 16.77 30.73 -7.63
N THR A 2 16.82 30.51 -8.95
CA THR A 2 15.70 30.87 -9.85
C THR A 2 14.79 29.66 -10.06
N ILE A 3 13.57 29.88 -10.54
CA ILE A 3 12.68 28.77 -10.95
C ILE A 3 13.36 27.89 -12.00
N ALA A 4 14.04 28.50 -12.97
CA ALA A 4 14.76 27.78 -14.00
C ALA A 4 15.85 26.86 -13.43
N SER A 5 16.66 27.36 -12.48
CA SER A 5 17.72 26.55 -11.88
C SER A 5 17.18 25.47 -10.94
N ALA A 6 16.07 25.72 -10.23
CA ALA A 6 15.38 24.70 -9.45
C ALA A 6 14.80 23.58 -10.33
N ASN A 7 14.17 23.94 -11.45
CA ASN A 7 13.59 22.98 -12.40
C ASN A 7 14.65 22.10 -13.05
N GLN A 8 15.83 22.66 -13.39
CA GLN A 8 16.94 21.86 -13.91
C GLN A 8 17.42 20.80 -12.91
N ILE A 9 17.51 21.15 -11.63
CA ILE A 9 17.88 20.19 -10.58
C ILE A 9 16.80 19.12 -10.42
N ALA A 10 15.53 19.50 -10.39
CA ALA A 10 14.42 18.56 -10.27
C ALA A 10 14.37 17.58 -11.46
N LEU A 11 14.51 18.10 -12.69
CA LEU A 11 14.55 17.29 -13.90
C LEU A 11 15.75 16.32 -13.89
N GLY A 12 16.93 16.80 -13.50
CA GLY A 12 18.13 15.96 -13.42
C GLY A 12 17.99 14.82 -12.40
N ARG A 13 17.34 15.07 -11.26
CA ARG A 13 17.01 14.02 -10.28
C ARG A 13 16.02 13.00 -10.85
N LEU A 14 14.99 13.48 -11.57
CA LEU A 14 13.96 12.61 -12.14
C LEU A 14 14.49 11.72 -13.27
N THR A 15 15.21 12.29 -14.23
CA THR A 15 15.71 11.56 -15.40
C THR A 15 16.98 10.77 -15.13
N GLY A 16 17.72 11.13 -14.08
CA GLY A 16 18.91 10.42 -13.64
C GLY A 16 18.67 9.37 -12.57
N ALA A 17 17.42 9.11 -12.16
CA ALA A 17 17.10 8.15 -11.10
C ALA A 17 17.45 6.70 -11.49
N GLU A 18 17.90 5.92 -10.52
CA GLU A 18 18.23 4.50 -10.64
C GLU A 18 17.40 3.67 -9.64
N PRO A 19 16.08 3.50 -9.87
CA PRO A 19 15.22 2.71 -9.01
C PRO A 19 15.48 1.21 -9.21
N ILE A 20 15.86 0.51 -8.14
CA ILE A 20 16.08 -0.93 -8.11
C ILE A 20 15.06 -1.56 -7.17
N LEU A 21 14.34 -2.58 -7.64
CA LEU A 21 13.46 -3.38 -6.80
C LEU A 21 14.34 -4.28 -5.93
N ILE A 22 14.36 -4.08 -4.61
CA ILE A 22 15.32 -4.81 -3.74
C ILE A 22 14.66 -5.81 -2.79
N ASP A 23 13.34 -5.72 -2.59
CA ASP A 23 12.63 -6.65 -1.72
C ASP A 23 11.11 -6.68 -1.99
N CYS A 24 10.44 -7.68 -1.42
CA CYS A 24 9.01 -7.70 -1.20
C CYS A 24 8.73 -8.26 0.20
N GLY A 25 8.05 -7.49 1.04
CA GLY A 25 7.77 -7.90 2.41
C GLY A 25 6.60 -7.17 3.06
N PRO A 26 6.16 -7.60 4.24
CA PRO A 26 5.04 -6.98 4.94
C PRO A 26 5.29 -5.48 5.17
N ALA A 27 4.29 -4.65 4.91
CA ALA A 27 4.39 -3.19 5.06
C ALA A 27 4.89 -2.78 6.46
N ARG A 28 4.49 -3.48 7.52
CA ARG A 28 5.00 -3.25 8.88
C ARG A 28 6.51 -3.40 9.00
N THR A 29 7.11 -4.31 8.25
CA THR A 29 8.53 -4.63 8.30
C THR A 29 9.32 -3.71 7.39
N VAL A 30 8.90 -3.55 6.13
CA VAL A 30 9.69 -2.85 5.11
C VAL A 30 9.41 -1.36 5.05
N MET A 31 8.20 -0.92 5.39
CA MET A 31 7.82 0.50 5.48
C MET A 31 7.88 1.04 6.91
N GLY A 32 7.84 0.18 7.92
CA GLY A 32 7.59 0.59 9.30
C GLY A 32 6.15 1.03 9.54
N LEU A 33 5.19 0.54 8.74
CA LEU A 33 3.77 0.87 8.91
C LEU A 33 3.21 0.18 10.17
N THR A 34 2.96 0.94 11.23
CA THR A 34 2.52 0.42 12.53
C THR A 34 1.08 0.77 12.85
N GLY A 35 0.53 0.17 13.91
CA GLY A 35 -0.81 0.49 14.41
C GLY A 35 -1.91 -0.04 13.49
N ARG A 36 -3.13 0.46 13.71
CA ARG A 36 -4.29 0.14 12.88
C ARG A 36 -4.43 1.18 11.77
N THR A 37 -3.51 1.15 10.81
CA THR A 37 -3.47 2.11 9.70
C THR A 37 -3.87 1.45 8.39
N VAL A 38 -4.78 2.08 7.64
CA VAL A 38 -5.16 1.71 6.28
C VAL A 38 -4.75 2.84 5.34
N LEU A 39 -3.75 2.59 4.50
CA LEU A 39 -3.37 3.55 3.47
C LEU A 39 -4.29 3.44 2.26
N HIS A 40 -4.47 4.55 1.54
CA HIS A 40 -5.29 4.60 0.32
C HIS A 40 -4.65 5.43 -0.79
N ALA A 41 -5.12 5.27 -2.02
CA ALA A 41 -4.70 6.08 -3.15
C ALA A 41 -5.23 7.52 -3.07
N GLY A 42 -4.53 8.46 -3.72
CA GLY A 42 -4.97 9.85 -3.85
C GLY A 42 -4.54 10.78 -2.70
N PRO A 43 -5.11 12.00 -2.65
CA PRO A 43 -4.88 12.98 -1.57
C PRO A 43 -5.62 12.55 -0.28
N PRO A 44 -5.39 13.22 0.87
CA PRO A 44 -6.12 12.93 2.11
C PRO A 44 -7.64 12.85 1.89
N LEU A 45 -8.25 11.78 2.41
CA LEU A 45 -9.66 11.46 2.23
C LEU A 45 -10.30 11.13 3.59
N GLY A 46 -11.49 11.69 3.84
CA GLY A 46 -12.33 11.30 4.98
C GLY A 46 -13.30 10.19 4.61
N TRP A 47 -13.76 9.44 5.61
CA TRP A 47 -14.72 8.35 5.42
C TRP A 47 -16.02 8.82 4.76
N GLU A 48 -16.54 9.98 5.17
CA GLU A 48 -17.81 10.53 4.73
C GLU A 48 -17.82 10.91 3.25
N THR A 49 -16.66 11.34 2.73
CA THR A 49 -16.49 11.80 1.35
C THR A 49 -15.92 10.73 0.43
N ALA A 50 -15.50 9.58 0.97
CA ALA A 50 -15.06 8.44 0.19
C ALA A 50 -16.19 7.90 -0.71
N CYS A 51 -15.85 7.51 -1.93
CA CYS A 51 -16.80 6.81 -2.80
C CYS A 51 -17.04 5.38 -2.30
N GLU A 52 -18.15 4.77 -2.70
CA GLU A 52 -18.56 3.45 -2.23
C GLU A 52 -17.51 2.36 -2.49
N THR A 53 -16.80 2.43 -3.63
CA THR A 53 -15.69 1.51 -3.93
C THR A 53 -14.55 1.62 -2.91
N MET A 54 -14.21 2.85 -2.51
CA MET A 54 -13.17 3.10 -1.51
C MET A 54 -13.64 2.63 -0.12
N LYS A 55 -14.89 2.94 0.25
CA LYS A 55 -15.49 2.49 1.51
C LYS A 55 -15.46 0.97 1.64
N ALA A 56 -15.92 0.27 0.62
CA ALA A 56 -15.92 -1.19 0.58
C ALA A 56 -14.49 -1.76 0.72
N ALA A 57 -13.50 -1.14 0.08
CA ALA A 57 -12.11 -1.56 0.18
C ALA A 57 -11.53 -1.33 1.59
N ILE A 58 -11.81 -0.18 2.21
CA ILE A 58 -11.35 0.12 3.58
C ILE A 58 -11.92 -0.90 4.57
N LEU A 59 -13.22 -1.18 4.53
CA LEU A 59 -13.85 -2.16 5.42
C LEU A 59 -13.28 -3.57 5.20
N CYS A 60 -13.05 -3.96 3.94
CA CYS A 60 -12.40 -5.22 3.61
C CYS A 60 -10.97 -5.30 4.16
N ALA A 61 -10.18 -4.23 4.05
CA ALA A 61 -8.82 -4.17 4.56
C ALA A 61 -8.75 -4.31 6.09
N ILE A 62 -9.68 -3.67 6.81
CA ILE A 62 -9.82 -3.80 8.27
C ILE A 62 -10.14 -5.24 8.68
N ARG A 63 -11.07 -5.90 7.96
CA ARG A 63 -11.40 -7.31 8.18
C ARG A 63 -10.26 -8.25 7.81
N TYR A 64 -9.52 -7.94 6.74
CA TYR A 64 -8.35 -8.71 6.31
C TYR A 64 -7.29 -8.75 7.42
N GLU A 65 -6.99 -7.60 8.05
CA GLU A 65 -6.08 -7.51 9.20
C GLU A 65 -6.63 -8.17 10.48
N GLY A 66 -7.88 -8.64 10.46
CA GLY A 66 -8.53 -9.29 11.61
C GLY A 66 -8.88 -8.33 12.74
N TRP A 67 -8.97 -7.03 12.48
CA TRP A 67 -9.35 -6.04 13.50
C TRP A 67 -10.85 -6.04 13.78
N ALA A 68 -11.66 -6.50 12.82
CA ALA A 68 -13.11 -6.60 12.90
C ALA A 68 -13.60 -7.92 12.28
N ALA A 69 -14.68 -8.48 12.81
CA ALA A 69 -15.30 -9.69 12.30
C ALA A 69 -16.17 -9.43 11.06
N ASP A 70 -16.78 -8.25 10.97
CA ASP A 70 -17.69 -7.84 9.90
C ASP A 70 -17.56 -6.35 9.53
N ASP A 71 -18.32 -5.92 8.53
CA ASP A 71 -18.31 -4.54 8.03
C ASP A 71 -18.87 -3.53 9.07
N ALA A 72 -19.75 -3.96 9.98
CA ALA A 72 -20.33 -3.09 11.00
C ALA A 72 -19.31 -2.81 12.11
N GLU A 73 -18.60 -3.83 12.58
CA GLU A 73 -17.48 -3.67 13.51
C GLU A 73 -16.34 -2.85 12.88
N ALA A 74 -16.03 -3.10 11.60
CA ALA A 74 -15.00 -2.34 10.89
C ALA A 74 -15.35 -0.84 10.79
N LEU A 75 -16.62 -0.53 10.53
CA LEU A 75 -17.11 0.84 10.51
C LEU A 75 -17.05 1.50 11.90
N ASP A 76 -17.43 0.76 12.95
CA ASP A 76 -17.37 1.26 14.32
C ASP A 76 -15.94 1.66 14.73
N LEU A 77 -14.94 0.85 14.36
CA LEU A 77 -13.52 1.19 14.57
C LEU A 77 -13.09 2.48 13.86
N LEU A 78 -13.54 2.69 12.62
CA LEU A 78 -13.25 3.92 11.87
C LEU A 78 -13.89 5.15 12.52
N VAL A 79 -15.17 5.06 12.87
CA VAL A 79 -15.93 6.17 13.47
C VAL A 79 -15.37 6.55 14.84
N LYS A 80 -14.88 5.57 15.61
CA LYS A 80 -14.21 5.80 16.90
C LYS A 80 -12.78 6.33 16.77
N GLY A 81 -12.22 6.37 15.56
CA GLY A 81 -10.83 6.76 15.32
C GLY A 81 -9.82 5.70 15.81
N GLU A 82 -10.24 4.45 15.99
CA GLU A 82 -9.36 3.33 16.33
C GLU A 82 -8.61 2.78 15.12
N VAL A 83 -9.08 3.08 13.90
CA VAL A 83 -8.40 2.83 12.63
C VAL A 83 -8.12 4.18 11.96
N GLU A 84 -6.87 4.42 11.60
CA GLU A 84 -6.45 5.60 10.84
C GLU A 84 -6.49 5.31 9.34
N ILE A 85 -7.09 6.21 8.56
CA ILE A 85 -6.99 6.21 7.10
C ILE A 85 -6.05 7.32 6.64
N ALA A 86 -5.08 7.00 5.78
CA ALA A 86 -4.07 7.97 5.33
C ALA A 86 -3.66 7.75 3.87
N PRO A 87 -3.21 8.80 3.14
CA PRO A 87 -2.81 8.65 1.76
C PRO A 87 -1.45 7.92 1.64
N CYS A 88 -1.33 7.02 0.67
CA CYS A 88 -0.10 6.28 0.38
C CYS A 88 1.12 7.20 0.17
N HIS A 89 0.93 8.33 -0.52
CA HIS A 89 2.00 9.26 -0.85
C HIS A 89 2.70 9.85 0.39
N ALA A 90 1.97 10.01 1.50
CA ALA A 90 2.55 10.50 2.76
C ALA A 90 3.45 9.46 3.43
N ALA A 91 3.27 8.18 3.11
CA ALA A 91 4.05 7.05 3.61
C ALA A 91 5.10 6.54 2.59
N GLY A 92 5.39 7.32 1.53
CA GLY A 92 6.32 6.90 0.47
C GLY A 92 5.83 5.73 -0.39
N ALA A 93 4.53 5.43 -0.35
CA ALA A 93 3.92 4.34 -1.10
C ALA A 93 3.05 4.86 -2.25
N ALA A 94 2.78 3.96 -3.20
CA ALA A 94 1.79 4.15 -4.25
C ALA A 94 0.95 2.88 -4.39
N GLY A 95 -0.37 3.03 -4.23
CA GLY A 95 -1.34 1.97 -4.45
C GLY A 95 -2.18 2.26 -5.72
N PRO A 96 -2.38 1.29 -6.63
CA PRO A 96 -3.24 1.46 -7.79
C PRO A 96 -4.72 1.42 -7.40
N MET A 97 -5.54 2.21 -8.09
CA MET A 97 -7.01 2.25 -7.92
C MET A 97 -7.44 2.66 -6.50
N THR A 98 -8.05 1.79 -5.68
CA THR A 98 -8.30 2.13 -4.25
C THR A 98 -7.00 2.23 -3.45
N GLY A 99 -5.96 1.49 -3.86
CA GLY A 99 -4.61 1.59 -3.32
C GLY A 99 -4.47 1.20 -1.86
N MET A 100 -5.27 0.24 -1.38
CA MET A 100 -5.20 -0.24 0.00
C MET A 100 -3.81 -0.77 0.34
N VAL A 101 -3.23 -0.29 1.45
CA VAL A 101 -2.06 -0.90 2.09
C VAL A 101 -2.31 -0.95 3.59
N THR A 102 -2.15 -2.12 4.19
CA THR A 102 -2.24 -2.32 5.63
C THR A 102 -0.97 -3.03 6.14
N PRO A 103 -0.69 -3.03 7.46
CA PRO A 103 0.57 -3.51 8.03
C PRO A 103 0.98 -4.93 7.59
N SER A 104 0.01 -5.82 7.35
CA SER A 104 0.26 -7.21 6.97
C SER A 104 0.39 -7.44 5.48
N MET A 105 -0.09 -6.51 4.64
CA MET A 105 0.03 -6.63 3.19
C MET A 105 1.50 -6.59 2.75
N PRO A 106 1.95 -7.53 1.90
CA PRO A 106 3.23 -7.43 1.22
C PRO A 106 3.26 -6.25 0.26
N VAL A 107 4.35 -5.50 0.30
CA VAL A 107 4.66 -4.44 -0.65
C VAL A 107 6.04 -4.67 -1.26
N PHE A 108 6.20 -4.29 -2.51
CA PHE A 108 7.50 -4.15 -3.14
C PHE A 108 8.24 -2.97 -2.52
N LEU A 109 9.53 -3.15 -2.24
CA LEU A 109 10.45 -2.11 -1.80
C LEU A 109 11.41 -1.77 -2.93
N VAL A 110 11.35 -0.53 -3.39
CA VAL A 110 12.25 0.03 -4.40
C VAL A 110 13.21 0.99 -3.73
N GLU A 111 14.50 0.84 -3.98
CA GLU A 111 15.56 1.77 -3.55
C GLU A 111 16.09 2.53 -4.76
N GLU A 112 16.13 3.86 -4.67
CA GLU A 112 16.78 4.71 -5.66
C GLU A 112 18.25 4.87 -5.28
N ARG A 113 19.15 4.22 -6.04
CA ARG A 113 20.56 4.04 -5.64
C ARG A 113 21.36 5.34 -5.55
N ARG A 114 20.97 6.40 -6.26
CA ARG A 114 21.74 7.65 -6.24
C ARG A 114 21.45 8.52 -5.02
N SER A 115 20.20 8.57 -4.58
CA SER A 115 19.74 9.38 -3.45
C SER A 115 19.56 8.58 -2.16
N GLY A 116 19.48 7.25 -2.25
CA GLY A 116 19.15 6.36 -1.13
C GLY A 116 17.67 6.40 -0.73
N GLY A 117 16.82 7.09 -1.50
CA GLY A 117 15.38 7.15 -1.26
C GLY A 117 14.70 5.79 -1.45
N ARG A 118 13.60 5.57 -0.75
CA ARG A 118 12.80 4.33 -0.84
C ARG A 118 11.36 4.65 -1.22
N ALA A 119 10.77 3.77 -2.02
CA ALA A 119 9.36 3.85 -2.41
C ALA A 119 8.73 2.45 -2.38
N PHE A 120 7.41 2.40 -2.17
CA PHE A 120 6.68 1.16 -1.98
C PHE A 120 5.47 1.03 -2.90
N ALA A 121 5.15 -0.18 -3.31
CA ALA A 121 3.95 -0.47 -4.10
C ALA A 121 3.33 -1.82 -3.73
N THR A 122 2.01 -1.92 -3.79
CA THR A 122 1.28 -3.17 -3.52
C THR A 122 1.60 -4.26 -4.54
N VAL A 123 1.55 -5.52 -4.10
CA VAL A 123 1.51 -6.68 -5.01
C VAL A 123 0.16 -6.73 -5.74
N ASN A 124 0.17 -7.04 -7.04
CA ASN A 124 -1.04 -7.15 -7.84
C ASN A 124 -1.83 -8.43 -7.48
N GLU A 125 -3.08 -8.26 -7.07
CA GLU A 125 -3.99 -9.35 -6.68
C GLU A 125 -4.48 -10.23 -7.85
N GLY A 126 -4.10 -9.91 -9.09
CA GLY A 126 -4.54 -10.59 -10.30
C GLY A 126 -5.81 -10.01 -10.91
N LEU A 127 -6.57 -10.86 -11.62
CA LEU A 127 -7.80 -10.51 -12.33
C LEU A 127 -9.05 -10.95 -11.54
N GLY A 128 -10.20 -10.36 -11.89
CA GLY A 128 -11.50 -10.71 -11.33
C GLY A 128 -11.85 -9.86 -10.11
N LYS A 129 -12.37 -10.53 -9.07
CA LYS A 129 -12.74 -9.88 -7.81
C LYS A 129 -11.49 -9.57 -7.00
N VAL A 130 -11.15 -8.30 -6.90
CA VAL A 130 -9.92 -7.81 -6.24
C VAL A 130 -10.21 -6.54 -5.43
N LEU A 131 -9.49 -6.39 -4.33
CA LEU A 131 -9.62 -5.29 -3.38
C LEU A 131 -9.35 -3.93 -4.02
N ARG A 132 -8.40 -3.87 -4.96
CA ARG A 132 -8.08 -2.63 -5.70
C ARG A 132 -9.28 -2.06 -6.48
N PHE A 133 -10.31 -2.86 -6.75
CA PHE A 133 -11.58 -2.41 -7.35
C PHE A 133 -12.76 -2.45 -6.37
N GLY A 134 -12.50 -2.55 -5.07
CA GLY A 134 -13.52 -2.51 -4.02
C GLY A 134 -14.26 -3.82 -3.78
N ALA A 135 -13.84 -4.94 -4.37
CA ALA A 135 -14.42 -6.24 -4.03
C ALA A 135 -14.07 -6.61 -2.59
N ASN A 136 -15.05 -7.10 -1.83
CA ASN A 136 -14.94 -7.26 -0.37
C ASN A 136 -15.51 -8.60 0.18
N ASP A 137 -15.66 -9.60 -0.70
CA ASP A 137 -16.17 -10.91 -0.31
C ASP A 137 -15.07 -11.84 0.23
N PRO A 138 -15.42 -12.98 0.87
CA PRO A 138 -14.45 -13.87 1.49
C PRO A 138 -13.32 -14.35 0.57
N SER A 139 -13.57 -14.50 -0.74
CA SER A 139 -12.55 -14.94 -1.69
C SER A 139 -11.46 -13.90 -1.91
N VAL A 140 -11.76 -12.61 -1.71
CA VAL A 140 -10.78 -11.53 -1.74
C VAL A 140 -9.84 -11.63 -0.54
N ILE A 141 -10.40 -11.79 0.67
CA ILE A 141 -9.61 -11.94 1.90
C ILE A 141 -8.74 -13.20 1.85
N GLU A 142 -9.28 -14.32 1.38
CA GLU A 142 -8.53 -15.56 1.20
C GLU A 142 -7.34 -15.36 0.25
N ARG A 143 -7.56 -14.65 -0.87
CA ARG A 143 -6.48 -14.32 -1.81
C ARG A 143 -5.44 -13.41 -1.19
N LEU A 144 -5.85 -12.38 -0.45
CA LEU A 144 -4.91 -11.48 0.23
C LEU A 144 -4.06 -12.24 1.25
N ARG A 145 -4.65 -13.20 1.98
CA ARG A 145 -3.91 -14.09 2.90
C ARG A 145 -2.93 -15.01 2.18
N TRP A 146 -3.29 -15.52 1.00
CA TRP A 146 -2.35 -16.28 0.17
C TRP A 146 -1.19 -15.40 -0.32
N ILE A 147 -1.47 -14.16 -0.73
CA ILE A 147 -0.43 -13.19 -1.11
C ILE A 147 0.49 -12.91 0.08
N GLU A 148 -0.08 -12.69 1.27
CA GLU A 148 0.67 -12.47 2.50
C GLU A 148 1.54 -13.67 2.91
N GLY A 149 0.95 -14.86 2.96
CA GLY A 149 1.58 -16.04 3.55
C GLY A 149 2.51 -16.79 2.61
N GLU A 150 2.30 -16.69 1.30
CA GLU A 150 3.05 -17.48 0.31
C GLU A 150 3.69 -16.60 -0.77
N ALA A 151 2.88 -15.86 -1.55
CA ALA A 151 3.39 -15.20 -2.75
C ALA A 151 4.39 -14.08 -2.44
N GLY A 152 4.08 -13.21 -1.48
CA GLY A 152 4.92 -12.10 -1.04
C GLY A 152 6.28 -12.57 -0.53
N PRO A 153 6.35 -13.50 0.44
CA PRO A 153 7.61 -14.07 0.90
C PRO A 153 8.45 -14.71 -0.22
N LEU A 154 7.82 -15.45 -1.14
CA LEU A 154 8.51 -16.04 -2.28
C LEU A 154 9.08 -14.98 -3.23
N LEU A 155 8.33 -13.91 -3.50
CA LEU A 155 8.80 -12.78 -4.30
C LEU A 155 9.99 -12.09 -3.62
N GLY A 156 9.90 -11.83 -2.31
CA GLY A 156 10.98 -11.18 -1.55
C GLY A 156 12.27 -12.00 -1.62
N ALA A 157 12.18 -13.30 -1.34
CA ALA A 157 13.34 -14.21 -1.42
C ALA A 157 13.96 -14.23 -2.83
N ALA A 158 13.14 -14.26 -3.88
CA ALA A 158 13.62 -14.29 -5.26
C ALA A 158 14.32 -12.97 -5.67
N ILE A 159 13.76 -11.83 -5.28
CA ILE A 159 14.35 -10.50 -5.54
C ILE A 159 15.70 -10.38 -4.82
N GLN A 160 15.76 -10.73 -3.52
CA GLN A 160 16.99 -10.70 -2.73
C GLN A 160 18.07 -11.62 -3.31
N ALA A 161 17.70 -12.85 -3.72
CA ALA A 161 18.63 -13.79 -4.36
C ALA A 161 19.16 -13.30 -5.72
N SER A 162 18.42 -12.41 -6.39
CA SER A 162 18.82 -11.81 -7.67
C SER A 162 19.73 -10.58 -7.50
N GLY A 163 19.94 -10.11 -6.27
CA GLY A 163 20.74 -8.91 -5.97
C GLY A 163 19.98 -7.58 -6.07
N GLY A 164 18.64 -7.67 -6.19
CA GLY A 164 17.77 -6.57 -6.60
C GLY A 164 17.60 -6.50 -8.11
#